data_AF-A0AAD0RNA5-F1
#
_entry.id   AF-A0AAD0RNA5-F1
#
_cell.length_a   1.000
_cell.length_b   1.000
_cell.length_c   1.000
_cell.angle_alpha   90.00
_cell.angle_beta   90.00
_cell.angle_gamma   90.00
#
_symmetry.space_group_name_H-M   'P 1'
#
loop_
_entity.id
_entity.type
_entity.pdbx_description
1 polymer ?
#
loop_
_entity_poly.entity_id
_entity_poly.type
_entity_poly.pdbx_seq_one_letter_code
_entity_poly.pdbx_strand_id
1 'polypeptide(L)' 'MSVMKQHLQQISAKTAAGRHAVVLMDGAGWHLASLVTDIDNVAIIKLPPYSDPMYKNSIANCAKTTGICGRVRD' A
#
# COMPACT_ATOMS: atom_id res chain seq x y z
N MET A 1 -5.15 -10.59 -16.06
CA MET A 1 -4.88 -10.18 -14.65
C MET A 1 -3.81 -9.10 -14.66
N SER A 2 -4.06 -7.95 -14.06
CA SER A 2 -3.14 -6.81 -14.05
C SER A 2 -1.99 -7.02 -13.06
N VAL A 3 -0.76 -6.65 -13.45
CA VAL A 3 0.49 -6.78 -12.65
C VAL A 3 0.33 -6.29 -11.21
N MET A 4 -0.41 -5.20 -10.98
CA MET A 4 -0.66 -4.66 -9.64
C MET A 4 -1.41 -5.62 -8.71
N LYS A 5 -2.39 -6.37 -9.23
CA LYS A 5 -3.17 -7.31 -8.40
C LYS A 5 -2.30 -8.46 -7.93
N GLN A 6 -1.44 -8.99 -8.81
CA GLN A 6 -0.49 -10.04 -8.46
C GLN A 6 0.53 -9.56 -7.41
N HIS A 7 1.01 -8.32 -7.54
CA HIS A 7 1.92 -7.75 -6.55
C HIS A 7 1.25 -7.57 -5.17
N LEU A 8 0.00 -7.08 -5.13
CA LEU A 8 -0.77 -6.98 -3.89
C LEU A 8 -1.02 -8.33 -3.22
N GLN A 9 -1.21 -9.40 -4.01
CA GLN A 9 -1.31 -10.77 -3.49
C GLN A 9 0.01 -11.24 -2.85
N GLN A 10 1.16 -10.86 -3.40
CA GLN A 10 2.46 -11.15 -2.78
C GLN A 10 2.64 -10.40 -1.46
N ILE A 11 2.22 -9.14 -1.38
CA ILE A 11 2.22 -8.36 -0.14
C ILE A 11 1.32 -9.02 0.90
N SER A 12 0.11 -9.42 0.51
CA SER A 12 -0.83 -10.17 1.36
C SER A 12 -0.19 -11.44 1.91
N ALA A 13 0.45 -12.25 1.06
CA ALA A 13 1.09 -13.50 1.46
C ALA A 13 2.31 -13.31 2.39
N LYS A 14 3.02 -12.18 2.28
CA LYS A 14 4.16 -11.83 3.15
C LYS A 14 3.73 -11.16 4.46
N THR A 15 2.48 -10.75 4.57
CA THR A 15 1.94 -10.13 5.79
C THR A 15 1.68 -11.22 6.82
N ALA A 16 2.29 -11.09 8.01
CA ALA A 16 2.11 -12.08 9.06
C ALA A 16 0.66 -12.16 9.53
N ALA A 17 0.24 -13.35 9.98
CA ALA A 17 -1.09 -13.56 10.53
C ALA A 17 -1.40 -12.58 11.68
N GLY A 18 -2.62 -12.03 11.68
CA GLY A 18 -3.05 -11.02 12.64
C GLY A 18 -2.54 -9.60 12.37
N ARG A 19 -1.84 -9.35 11.25
CA ARG A 19 -1.41 -8.02 10.82
C ARG A 19 -2.14 -7.61 9.54
N HIS A 20 -2.33 -6.31 9.37
CA HIS A 20 -2.96 -5.72 8.19
C HIS A 20 -1.94 -4.84 7.47
N ALA A 21 -1.77 -5.04 6.17
CA ALA A 21 -0.86 -4.24 5.37
C ALA A 21 -1.60 -3.03 4.77
N VAL A 22 -0.95 -1.86 4.81
CA VAL A 22 -1.48 -0.64 4.21
C VAL A 22 -0.53 -0.19 3.11
N VAL A 23 -1.04 -0.11 1.89
CA VAL A 23 -0.30 0.32 0.71
C VAL A 23 -0.69 1.77 0.39
N LEU A 24 0.30 2.65 0.40
CA LEU A 24 0.14 4.01 -0.10
C LEU A 24 0.35 4.03 -1.61
N MET A 25 -0.65 4.52 -2.34
CA MET A 25 -0.59 4.67 -3.79
C MET A 25 -0.58 6.15 -4.17
N ASP A 26 0.20 6.48 -5.20
CA ASP A 26 0.04 7.77 -5.87
C ASP A 26 -1.28 7.78 -6.65
N GLY A 27 -1.81 8.95 -6.97
CA GLY A 27 -3.15 9.09 -7.56
C GLY A 27 -3.26 8.63 -9.03
N ALA A 28 -2.36 7.78 -9.54
CA ALA A 28 -2.44 7.34 -10.93
C ALA A 28 -3.77 6.60 -11.22
N GLY A 29 -4.38 6.85 -12.37
CA GLY A 29 -5.74 6.38 -12.69
C GLY A 29 -5.94 4.86 -12.66
N TRP A 30 -4.86 4.08 -12.71
CA TRP A 30 -4.85 2.62 -12.63
C TRP A 30 -4.71 2.08 -11.20
N HIS A 31 -4.53 2.95 -10.20
CA HIS A 31 -4.59 2.61 -8.77
C HIS A 31 -6.04 2.58 -8.29
N LEU A 32 -6.80 1.56 -8.68
CA LEU A 32 -8.22 1.44 -8.33
C LEU A 32 -8.40 0.66 -7.02
N ALA A 33 -9.33 1.11 -6.17
CA ALA A 33 -9.67 0.40 -4.92
C ALA A 33 -10.25 -1.00 -5.18
N SER A 34 -10.80 -1.24 -6.37
CA SER A 34 -11.27 -2.55 -6.83
C SER A 34 -10.15 -3.59 -6.97
N LEU A 35 -8.87 -3.20 -6.87
CA LEU A 35 -7.75 -4.14 -6.93
C LEU A 35 -7.60 -4.97 -5.64
N VAL A 36 -8.15 -4.51 -4.51
CA VAL A 36 -8.05 -5.18 -3.20
C VAL A 36 -9.39 -5.72 -2.68
N THR A 37 -10.46 -5.69 -3.46
CA THR A 37 -11.77 -6.22 -3.03
C THR A 37 -11.74 -7.70 -2.68
N ASP A 38 -10.77 -8.44 -3.22
CA ASP A 38 -10.60 -9.87 -2.99
C ASP A 38 -9.40 -10.17 -2.06
N ILE A 39 -8.88 -9.17 -1.34
CA ILE A 39 -7.69 -9.27 -0.47
C ILE A 39 -8.01 -8.67 0.91
N ASP A 40 -8.38 -9.52 1.87
CA ASP A 40 -8.93 -9.07 3.17
C ASP A 40 -7.91 -8.40 4.10
N ASN A 41 -6.62 -8.71 3.95
CA ASN A 41 -5.54 -8.24 4.83
C ASN A 41 -4.72 -7.09 4.26
N VAL A 42 -5.18 -6.45 3.17
CA VAL A 42 -4.51 -5.33 2.52
C VAL A 42 -5.49 -4.18 2.26
N ALA A 43 -5.16 -2.98 2.73
CA ALA A 43 -5.88 -1.75 2.41
C ALA A 43 -5.03 -0.81 1.55
N ILE A 44 -5.70 0.00 0.72
CA ILE A 44 -5.06 1.03 -0.10
C ILE A 44 -5.47 2.41 0.42
N ILE A 45 -4.48 3.26 0.69
CA ILE A 45 -4.69 4.68 0.94
C ILE A 45 -4.19 5.47 -0.26
N LYS A 46 -5.10 6.22 -0.88
CA LYS A 46 -4.76 7.16 -1.94
C LYS A 46 -4.32 8.49 -1.35
N LEU A 47 -3.21 9.00 -1.85
CA LEU A 47 -2.80 10.36 -1.54
C LEU A 47 -3.69 11.36 -2.29
N PRO A 48 -4.02 12.52 -1.68
CA PRO A 48 -4.73 13.58 -2.37
C PRO A 48 -3.90 14.06 -3.58
N PRO A 49 -4.58 14.48 -4.67
CA PRO A 49 -3.90 15.02 -5.84
C PRO A 49 -3.03 16.21 -5.45
N TYR A 50 -1.87 16.35 -6.09
CA TYR A 50 -0.87 17.41 -5.83
C TYR A 50 -0.18 17.38 -4.45
N SER A 51 -0.12 16.22 -3.80
CA SER A 51 0.74 16.02 -2.62
C SER A 51 2.21 16.34 -2.92
N ASP A 52 2.79 17.31 -2.19
CA ASP A 52 4.20 17.68 -2.29
C ASP A 52 5.13 16.49 -1.92
N PRO A 53 6.31 16.35 -2.55
CA PRO A 53 7.27 15.29 -2.21
C PRO A 53 7.62 15.21 -0.72
N MET A 54 7.72 16.35 -0.01
CA MET A 54 8.00 16.36 1.43
C MET A 54 6.84 15.77 2.24
N TYR A 55 5.60 16.01 1.83
CA TYR A 55 4.41 15.43 2.45
C TYR A 55 4.36 13.91 2.27
N LYS A 56 4.68 13.43 1.06
CA LYS A 56 4.79 11.98 0.77
C LYS A 56 5.85 11.30 1.63
N ASN A 57 7.02 11.92 1.76
CA ASN A 57 8.13 11.40 2.56
C ASN A 57 7.79 11.39 4.06
N SER A 58 7.08 12.41 4.54
CA SER A 58 6.64 12.49 5.94
C SER A 58 5.67 11.36 6.28
N ILE A 59 4.72 11.05 5.39
CA ILE A 59 3.79 9.92 5.57
C ILE A 59 4.53 8.59 5.50
N ALA A 60 5.42 8.41 4.52
CA ALA A 60 6.23 7.20 4.40
C ALA A 60 7.13 6.97 5.62
N ASN A 61 7.63 8.04 6.24
CA ASN A 61 8.44 7.97 7.46
C ASN A 61 7.59 7.73 8.71
N CYS A 62 6.41 8.36 8.82
CA CYS A 62 5.44 8.10 9.88
C CYS A 62 5.06 6.61 9.94
N ALA A 63 4.81 6.01 8.77
CA ALA A 63 4.53 4.57 8.66
C ALA A 63 5.71 3.68 9.10
N LYS A 64 6.96 4.12 8.90
CA LYS A 64 8.17 3.40 9.36
C LYS A 64 8.37 3.51 10.86
N THR A 65 8.11 4.67 11.45
CA THR A 65 8.32 4.89 12.89
C THR A 65 7.29 4.19 13.78
N THR A 66 6.10 3.90 13.27
CA THR A 66 5.05 3.19 14.03
C THR A 66 5.22 1.68 14.05
N GLY A 67 6.25 1.11 13.40
CA GLY A 67 6.45 -0.34 13.29
C GLY A 67 5.48 -1.04 12.33
N ILE A 68 4.72 -0.25 11.55
CA ILE A 68 3.68 -0.74 10.62
C ILE A 68 4.25 -0.91 9.20
N CYS A 69 5.35 -0.22 8.84
CA CYS A 69 5.95 -0.29 7.50
C CYS A 69 7.13 -1.28 7.45
N GLY A 70 6.87 -2.45 6.89
CA GLY A 70 7.90 -3.31 6.32
C GLY A 70 8.16 -2.95 4.86
N ARG A 71 9.42 -2.92 4.43
CA ARG A 71 9.76 -2.89 3.00
C ARG A 71 9.54 -4.29 2.44
N VAL A 72 8.48 -4.50 1.67
CA VAL A 72 8.33 -5.71 0.86
C VAL A 72 9.38 -5.61 -0.26
N ARG A 73 10.42 -6.44 -0.18
CA ARG A 73 11.37 -6.64 -1.28
C ARG A 73 10.81 -7.78 -2.11
N ASP A 74 10.76 -7.58 -3.43
CA ASP A 74 10.29 -8.55 -4.41
C ASP A 74 11.11 -9.84 -4.37
#